data_AF-A0A7K1X3T5-F1
#
_entry.id   AF-A0A7K1X3T5-F1
#
_cell.length_a   1.000
_cell.length_b   1.000
_cell.length_c   1.000
_cell.angle_alpha   90.00
_cell.angle_beta   90.00
_cell.angle_gamma   90.00
#
_symmetry.space_group_name_H-M   'P 1'
#
loop_
_entity.id
_entity.type
_entity.pdbx_description
1 polymer ?
#
loop_
_entity_poly.entity_id
_entity_poly.type
_entity_poly.pdbx_seq_one_letter_code
_entity_poly.pdbx_strand_id
1 'polypeptide(L)'
;MMYHEKLSKFFKDKGLKQKEVGAILGFSPAMIGRYLHGTASIGSEFIISLSKNFPDVDLNDLFADEQNKVNEVGPVYEKQNILNDLQEIEGRIHNIRLRLADKKFEE
;
A
#
# COMPACT_ATOMS: atom_id res chain seq x y z
N MET A 1 -6.69 13.41 12.99
CA MET A 1 -7.12 13.95 11.67
C MET A 1 -8.00 12.91 10.96
N MET A 2 -9.11 13.32 10.35
CA MET A 2 -10.00 12.43 9.59
C MET A 2 -9.36 12.02 8.25
N TYR A 3 -9.77 10.88 7.68
CA TYR A 3 -9.16 10.35 6.44
C TYR A 3 -9.21 11.35 5.27
N HIS A 4 -10.30 12.12 5.13
CA HIS A 4 -10.47 13.06 4.01
C HIS A 4 -9.52 14.25 4.13
N GLU A 5 -9.20 14.68 5.34
CA GLU A 5 -8.21 15.72 5.61
C GLU A 5 -6.79 15.21 5.28
N LYS A 6 -6.46 13.98 5.71
CA LYS A 6 -5.20 13.31 5.36
C LYS A 6 -5.03 13.17 3.85
N LEU A 7 -6.08 12.73 3.16
CA LEU A 7 -6.12 12.58 1.70
C LEU A 7 -5.96 13.93 0.98
N SER A 8 -6.65 14.97 1.47
CA SER A 8 -6.54 16.33 0.95
C SER A 8 -5.12 16.88 1.09
N LYS A 9 -4.48 16.63 2.24
CA LYS A 9 -3.07 16.97 2.48
C LYS A 9 -2.14 16.22 1.54
N PHE A 10 -2.30 14.90 1.40
CA PHE A 10 -1.48 14.07 0.51
C PHE A 10 -1.44 14.60 -0.93
N PHE A 11 -2.59 14.97 -1.51
CA PHE A 11 -2.61 15.52 -2.87
C PHE A 11 -2.06 16.95 -2.96
N LYS A 12 -2.27 17.78 -1.92
CA LYS A 12 -1.69 19.13 -1.84
C LYS A 12 -0.18 19.10 -1.78
N ASP A 13 0.39 18.18 -0.99
CA ASP A 13 1.84 18.03 -0.84
C ASP A 13 2.51 17.59 -2.17
N LYS A 14 1.74 16.91 -3.04
CA LYS A 14 2.14 16.58 -4.42
C LYS A 14 1.84 17.68 -5.45
N GLY A 15 1.25 18.80 -5.03
CA GLY A 15 0.88 19.90 -5.92
C GLY A 15 -0.29 19.61 -6.86
N LEU A 16 -1.08 18.56 -6.60
CA LEU A 16 -2.15 18.12 -7.48
C LEU A 16 -3.47 18.84 -7.20
N LYS A 17 -4.11 19.32 -8.25
CA LYS A 17 -5.46 19.89 -8.23
C LYS A 17 -6.50 18.79 -8.37
N GLN A 18 -7.73 19.05 -7.89
CA GLN A 18 -8.84 18.08 -7.97
C GLN A 18 -9.11 17.55 -9.39
N LYS A 19 -8.94 18.40 -10.41
CA LYS A 19 -9.09 18.01 -11.82
C LYS A 19 -8.04 16.97 -12.23
N GLU A 20 -6.80 17.13 -11.78
CA GLU A 20 -5.68 16.24 -12.10
C GLU A 20 -5.84 14.92 -11.34
N VAL A 21 -6.19 15.00 -10.05
CA VAL A 21 -6.50 13.81 -9.24
C VAL A 21 -7.64 13.01 -9.87
N GLY A 22 -8.70 13.67 -10.34
CA GLY A 22 -9.82 13.01 -11.01
C GLY A 22 -9.40 12.30 -12.30
N ALA A 23 -8.58 12.98 -13.13
CA ALA A 23 -8.05 12.39 -14.36
C ALA A 23 -7.15 11.17 -14.10
N ILE A 24 -6.31 11.21 -13.06
CA ILE A 24 -5.42 10.11 -12.69
C ILE A 24 -6.22 8.92 -12.12
N LEU A 25 -7.17 9.20 -11.24
CA LEU A 25 -7.91 8.15 -10.52
C LEU A 25 -9.12 7.62 -11.29
N GLY A 26 -9.51 8.26 -12.39
CA GLY A 26 -10.68 7.86 -13.19
C GLY A 26 -12.02 8.32 -12.62
N PHE A 27 -12.04 9.42 -11.85
CA PHE A 27 -13.24 9.96 -11.24
C PHE A 27 -13.49 11.42 -11.66
N SER A 28 -14.75 11.85 -11.59
CA SER A 28 -15.09 13.24 -11.91
C SER A 28 -14.48 14.21 -10.87
N PRO A 29 -14.08 15.44 -11.27
CA PRO A 29 -13.55 16.42 -10.33
C PRO A 29 -14.52 16.74 -9.18
N ALA A 30 -15.83 16.71 -9.45
CA ALA A 30 -16.86 16.90 -8.44
C ALA A 30 -16.86 15.77 -7.39
N MET A 31 -16.70 14.51 -7.82
CA MET A 31 -16.63 13.37 -6.91
C MET A 31 -15.36 13.40 -6.06
N ILE A 32 -14.21 13.73 -6.65
CA ILE A 32 -12.97 14.00 -5.91
C ILE A 32 -13.21 15.09 -4.86
N GLY A 33 -13.84 16.19 -5.26
CA GLY A 33 -14.20 17.26 -4.34
C GLY A 33 -15.01 16.73 -3.14
N ARG A 34 -16.04 15.91 -3.38
CA ARG A 34 -16.84 15.34 -2.29
C ARG A 34 -16.03 14.45 -1.35
N TYR A 35 -15.10 13.65 -1.87
CA TYR A 35 -14.21 12.82 -1.06
C TYR A 35 -13.23 13.65 -0.22
N LEU A 36 -12.62 14.68 -0.80
CA LEU A 36 -11.66 15.53 -0.09
C LEU A 36 -12.30 16.45 0.97
N HIS A 37 -13.60 16.73 0.84
CA HIS A 37 -14.36 17.48 1.85
C HIS A 37 -15.14 16.58 2.81
N GLY A 38 -15.04 15.25 2.68
CA GLY A 38 -15.77 14.31 3.54
C GLY A 38 -17.30 14.34 3.37
N THR A 39 -17.82 14.90 2.27
CA THR A 39 -19.28 14.97 1.99
C THR A 39 -19.79 13.75 1.22
N ALA A 40 -18.91 12.81 0.90
CA ALA A 40 -19.25 11.48 0.41
C ALA A 40 -18.24 10.46 0.94
N SER A 41 -18.71 9.26 1.25
CA SER A 41 -17.85 8.14 1.61
C SER A 41 -17.14 7.58 0.39
N ILE A 42 -15.89 7.16 0.58
CA ILE A 42 -15.06 6.53 -0.43
C ILE A 42 -15.43 5.04 -0.57
N GLY A 43 -15.56 4.55 -1.79
CA GLY A 43 -15.78 3.12 -2.09
C GLY A 43 -14.48 2.35 -2.38
N SER A 44 -14.58 1.02 -2.47
CA SER A 44 -13.45 0.14 -2.77
C SER A 44 -12.76 0.46 -4.11
N GLU A 45 -13.52 0.81 -5.14
CA GLU A 45 -12.99 1.19 -6.46
C GLU A 45 -12.00 2.36 -6.37
N PHE A 46 -12.31 3.35 -5.54
CA PHE A 46 -11.42 4.48 -5.33
C PHE A 46 -10.15 4.06 -4.59
N ILE A 47 -10.24 3.19 -3.58
CA ILE A 47 -9.09 2.68 -2.84
C ILE A 47 -8.16 1.88 -3.76
N ILE A 48 -8.73 1.04 -4.64
CA ILE A 48 -7.98 0.28 -5.64
C ILE A 48 -7.26 1.24 -6.61
N SER A 49 -7.98 2.23 -7.15
CA SER A 49 -7.39 3.22 -8.06
C SER A 49 -6.31 4.06 -7.38
N LEU A 50 -6.52 4.44 -6.12
CA LEU A 50 -5.58 5.17 -5.30
C LEU A 50 -4.28 4.38 -5.10
N SER A 51 -4.39 3.13 -4.64
CA SER A 51 -3.22 2.24 -4.42
C SER A 51 -2.44 1.98 -5.70
N LYS A 52 -3.13 1.84 -6.84
CA LYS A 52 -2.49 1.61 -8.15
C LYS A 52 -1.72 2.82 -8.65
N ASN A 53 -2.29 4.02 -8.54
CA ASN A 53 -1.71 5.25 -9.11
C ASN A 53 -0.80 6.01 -8.13
N PHE A 54 -0.94 5.76 -6.83
CA PHE A 54 -0.17 6.37 -5.76
C PHE A 54 0.37 5.29 -4.81
N PRO A 55 1.36 4.48 -5.24
CA PRO A 55 1.85 3.34 -4.47
C PRO A 55 2.62 3.71 -3.19
N ASP A 56 2.90 5.00 -3.00
CA ASP A 56 3.52 5.62 -1.83
C ASP A 56 2.49 6.08 -0.79
N VAL A 57 1.19 5.97 -1.07
CA VAL A 57 0.15 6.23 -0.08
C VAL A 57 0.15 5.10 0.96
N ASP A 58 0.22 5.46 2.24
CA ASP A 58 0.02 4.51 3.34
C ASP A 58 -1.48 4.47 3.70
N LEU A 59 -2.16 3.40 3.30
CA LEU A 59 -3.59 3.21 3.59
C LEU A 59 -3.85 3.00 5.08
N ASN A 60 -2.91 2.44 5.83
CA ASN A 60 -3.05 2.27 7.27
C ASN A 60 -3.04 3.63 7.95
N ASP A 61 -2.07 4.49 7.61
CA ASP A 61 -2.05 5.85 8.14
C ASP A 61 -3.29 6.64 7.69
N LEU A 62 -3.71 6.49 6.42
CA LEU A 62 -4.84 7.21 5.86
C LEU A 62 -6.15 6.94 6.64
N PHE A 63 -6.40 5.68 7.01
CA PHE A 63 -7.64 5.25 7.66
C PHE A 63 -7.51 4.98 9.17
N ALA A 64 -6.32 5.12 9.76
CA ALA A 64 -6.15 4.96 11.19
C ALA A 64 -6.97 6.02 11.97
N ASP A 65 -7.93 5.54 12.77
CA ASP A 65 -8.65 6.34 13.74
C ASP A 65 -7.78 6.55 14.98
N GLU A 66 -7.54 7.81 15.34
CA GLU A 66 -6.76 8.15 16.54
C GLU A 66 -7.45 7.71 17.85
N GLN A 67 -8.76 7.47 17.82
CA GLN A 67 -9.56 7.10 19.01
C GLN A 67 -9.59 5.58 19.27
N ASN A 68 -9.21 4.74 18.29
CA ASN A 68 -9.18 3.28 18.41
C ASN A 68 -7.74 2.74 18.45
N LYS A 69 -6.82 3.47 19.11
CA LYS A 69 -5.45 3.02 19.31
C LYS A 69 -5.36 2.22 20.60
N VAL A 70 -5.44 0.90 20.48
CA VAL A 70 -4.84 0.02 21.48
C VAL A 70 -3.32 0.10 21.29
N ASN A 71 -2.55 0.23 22.38
CA ASN A 71 -1.08 0.13 22.35
C ASN A 71 -0.67 -1.32 22.08
N GLU A 72 -1.00 -1.81 20.89
CA GLU A 72 -0.50 -3.07 20.37
C GLU A 72 0.72 -2.74 19.51
N VAL A 73 1.73 -3.61 19.56
CA VAL A 73 2.82 -3.59 18.57
C VAL A 73 2.13 -3.77 17.22
N GLY A 74 2.04 -2.69 16.45
CA GLY A 74 1.29 -2.69 15.19
C GLY A 74 1.76 -3.85 14.32
N PRO A 75 0.86 -4.59 13.67
CA PRO A 75 1.26 -5.65 12.77
C PRO A 75 2.23 -5.08 11.73
N VAL A 76 3.45 -5.59 11.72
CA VAL A 76 4.43 -5.31 10.66
C VAL A 76 3.95 -6.07 9.44
N TYR A 77 3.13 -5.43 8.62
CA TYR A 77 2.83 -5.93 7.29
C TYR A 77 4.07 -5.66 6.44
N GLU A 78 4.99 -6.62 6.40
CA GLU A 78 6.00 -6.64 5.35
C GLU A 78 5.24 -6.64 4.03
N LYS A 79 5.36 -5.55 3.28
CA LYS A 79 4.91 -5.49 1.89
C LYS A 79 5.68 -6.62 1.20
N GLN A 80 5.01 -7.75 0.95
CA GLN A 80 5.59 -8.89 0.24
C GLN A 80 6.06 -8.37 -1.11
N ASN A 81 7.34 -8.04 -1.16
CA ASN A 81 8.01 -7.61 -2.35
C ASN A 81 8.42 -8.90 -3.02
N ILE A 82 8.00 -9.10 -4.27
CA ILE A 82 8.36 -10.29 -5.08
C ILE A 82 9.87 -10.56 -5.02
N LEU A 83 10.69 -9.52 -4.82
CA LEU A 83 12.13 -9.62 -4.62
C LEU A 83 12.55 -10.40 -3.35
N ASN A 84 11.81 -10.24 -2.24
CA ASN A 84 12.07 -10.99 -1.00
C ASN A 84 11.73 -12.48 -1.19
N ASP A 85 10.61 -12.77 -1.85
CA ASP A 85 10.20 -14.15 -2.16
C ASP A 85 11.22 -14.84 -3.08
N LEU A 86 11.73 -14.12 -4.09
CA LEU A 86 12.78 -14.63 -4.97
C LEU A 86 14.07 -14.95 -4.21
N GLN A 87 14.50 -14.06 -3.32
CA GLN A 87 15.71 -14.26 -2.52
C GLN A 87 15.56 -15.48 -1.57
N GLU A 88 14.39 -15.68 -0.98
CA GLU A 88 14.12 -16.86 -0.15
C GLU A 88 14.16 -18.16 -0.98
N ILE A 89 13.53 -18.15 -2.15
CA ILE A 89 13.52 -19.31 -3.07
C ILE A 89 14.94 -19.68 -3.49
N GLU A 90 15.77 -18.69 -3.86
CA GLU A 90 17.17 -18.92 -4.22
C GLU A 90 17.97 -19.52 -3.06
N GLY A 91 17.79 -19.03 -1.84
CA GLY A 91 18.42 -19.58 -0.64
C GLY A 91 18.02 -21.04 -0.38
N ARG A 92 16.74 -21.39 -0.58
CA ARG A 92 16.25 -22.77 -0.47
C ARG A 92 16.86 -23.68 -1.54
N ILE A 93 16.91 -23.23 -2.80
CA ILE A 93 17.53 -23.98 -3.90
C ILE A 93 19.02 -24.22 -3.63
N HIS A 94 19.74 -23.22 -3.12
CA HIS A 94 21.16 -23.35 -2.77
C HIS A 94 21.38 -24.45 -1.71
N ASN A 95 20.60 -24.44 -0.63
CA ASN A 95 20.68 -25.46 0.41
C ASN A 95 20.38 -26.88 -0.10
N ILE A 96 19.39 -27.01 -0.98
CA ILE A 96 19.07 -28.31 -1.61
C ILE A 96 20.26 -28.80 -2.44
N ARG A 97 20.90 -27.92 -3.22
CA ARG A 97 22.09 -28.27 -4.01
C ARG A 97 23.25 -28.73 -3.14
N LEU A 98 23.53 -28.06 -2.03
CA LEU A 98 24.56 -28.47 -1.09
C LEU A 98 24.29 -29.87 -0.53
N ARG A 99 23.07 -30.13 -0.03
CA ARG A 99 22.70 -31.46 0.48
C ARG A 99 22.78 -32.57 -0.55
N LEU A 100 22.48 -32.27 -1.81
CA LEU A 100 22.61 -33.23 -2.91
C LEU A 100 24.07 -33.45 -3.32
N ALA A 101 24.94 -32.44 -3.16
CA ALA A 101 26.37 -32.58 -3.39
C ALA A 101 27.00 -33.46 -2.30
N ASP A 102 26.67 -33.23 -1.02
CA ASP A 102 27.17 -34.03 0.11
C ASP A 102 26.78 -35.51 -0.04
N LYS A 103 25.54 -35.79 -0.47
CA LYS A 103 25.08 -37.16 -0.73
C LYS A 103 25.79 -37.87 -1.89
N LYS A 104 26.44 -37.16 -2.80
CA LYS A 104 27.19 -37.76 -3.92
C LYS A 104 28.59 -38.24 -3.53
N PHE A 105 29.07 -37.92 -2.32
CA PHE A 105 30.39 -38.31 -1.84
C PHE A 105 30.35 -39.42 -0.77
N GLU A 106 29.17 -39.99 -0.48
CA GLU A 106 28.97 -41.10 0.47
C GLU A 106 28.69 -42.47 -0.20
N GLU A 107 28.85 -42.58 -1.52
CA GLU A 107 28.88 -43.86 -2.27
C GLU A 107 30.32 -44.25 -2.65
#